data_AF-A0A957FG60-F1
#
_entry.id   AF-A0A957FG60-F1
#
_cell.length_a   1.000
_cell.length_b   1.000
_cell.length_c   1.000
_cell.angle_alpha   90.00
_cell.angle_beta   90.00
_cell.angle_gamma   90.00
#
_symmetry.space_group_name_H-M   'P 1'
#
loop_
_entity.id
_entity.type
_entity.pdbx_description
1 polymer ?
#
loop_
_entity_poly.entity_id
_entity_poly.type
_entity_poly.pdbx_seq_one_letter_code
_entity_poly.pdbx_strand_id
1 'polypeptide(L)'
;MTTMMENTMVAQNTCLQLCVIGRDSFIGAGTTFTDFNVLSGSLEIEGEQHASAIGGKPLQTLNIKGQLEETNLLILGGCVGHHCRLSSGLIVYPARTIESDVVLLATQDRQHVTRNVVYEQSDHHAHRVRYPYPRLYPRTKEES
;
A
#
# COMPACT_ATOMS: atom_id res chain seq x y z
N MET A 1 -3.23 -9.34 13.31
CA MET A 1 -3.47 -10.55 12.51
C MET A 1 -3.72 -10.12 11.07
N THR A 2 -3.24 -10.85 10.06
CA THR A 2 -3.59 -10.56 8.66
C THR A 2 -5.07 -10.90 8.42
N THR A 3 -5.80 -10.01 7.78
CA THR A 3 -7.22 -10.17 7.47
C THR A 3 -7.45 -9.99 5.98
N MET A 4 -8.20 -10.92 5.40
CA MET A 4 -8.60 -10.90 3.99
C MET A 4 -10.11 -10.85 3.93
N MET A 5 -10.65 -10.01 3.06
CA MET A 5 -12.08 -9.96 2.81
C MET A 5 -12.49 -10.91 1.69
N GLU A 6 -13.80 -11.00 1.46
CA GLU A 6 -14.41 -11.86 0.44
C GLU A 6 -13.78 -11.69 -0.96
N ASN A 7 -13.67 -12.81 -1.69
CA ASN A 7 -13.15 -12.86 -3.06
C ASN A 7 -11.72 -12.31 -3.26
N THR A 8 -10.96 -12.17 -2.18
CA THR A 8 -9.53 -11.86 -2.28
C THR A 8 -8.78 -13.08 -2.83
N MET A 9 -7.91 -12.85 -3.81
CA MET A 9 -7.03 -13.87 -4.37
C MET A 9 -5.57 -13.55 -4.06
N VAL A 10 -4.83 -14.53 -3.56
CA VAL A 10 -3.40 -14.40 -3.25
C VAL A 10 -2.64 -15.48 -3.99
N ALA A 11 -1.71 -15.07 -4.84
CA ALA A 11 -0.90 -15.98 -5.62
C ALA A 11 0.26 -16.57 -4.76
N GLN A 12 0.86 -17.63 -5.29
CA GLN A 12 1.90 -18.41 -4.59
C GLN A 12 3.10 -17.55 -4.16
N ASN A 13 3.79 -17.98 -3.11
CA ASN A 13 4.98 -17.32 -2.58
C ASN A 13 4.75 -15.87 -2.12
N THR A 14 3.51 -15.49 -1.82
CA THR A 14 3.19 -14.17 -1.24
C THR A 14 3.37 -14.22 0.28
N CYS A 15 4.01 -13.20 0.84
CA CYS A 15 4.12 -12.99 2.29
C CYS A 15 3.23 -11.81 2.71
N LEU A 16 2.25 -12.06 3.60
CA LEU A 16 1.34 -11.03 4.12
C LEU A 16 1.47 -10.90 5.64
N GLN A 17 2.11 -9.85 6.12
CA GLN A 17 2.31 -9.62 7.55
C GLN A 17 1.41 -8.50 8.07
N LEU A 18 0.48 -8.84 8.98
CA LEU A 18 -0.44 -7.91 9.66
C LEU A 18 -1.24 -7.00 8.71
N CYS A 19 -1.53 -7.49 7.51
CA CYS A 19 -2.19 -6.70 6.49
C CYS A 19 -3.71 -6.81 6.53
N VAL A 20 -4.38 -5.80 5.99
CA VAL A 20 -5.82 -5.88 5.65
C VAL A 20 -5.96 -5.81 4.15
N ILE A 21 -6.53 -6.85 3.53
CA ILE A 21 -6.75 -6.90 2.08
C ILE A 21 -8.25 -6.82 1.78
N GLY A 22 -8.65 -5.80 1.03
CA GLY A 22 -10.03 -5.54 0.65
C GLY A 22 -10.60 -6.53 -0.35
N ARG A 23 -11.93 -6.59 -0.40
CA ARG A 23 -12.73 -7.44 -1.30
C ARG A 23 -12.32 -7.37 -2.75
N ASP A 24 -12.44 -8.49 -3.46
CA ASP A 24 -12.19 -8.62 -4.91
C ASP A 24 -10.77 -8.25 -5.36
N SER A 25 -9.83 -8.12 -4.42
CA SER A 25 -8.44 -7.76 -4.71
C SER A 25 -7.58 -8.98 -5.05
N PHE A 26 -6.61 -8.80 -5.95
CA PHE A 26 -5.63 -9.83 -6.32
C PHE A 26 -4.23 -9.39 -5.91
N ILE A 27 -3.50 -10.26 -5.22
CA ILE A 27 -2.10 -10.08 -4.86
C ILE A 27 -1.25 -11.07 -5.67
N GLY A 28 -0.37 -10.53 -6.53
CA GLY A 28 0.50 -11.31 -7.40
C GLY A 28 1.60 -12.07 -6.66
N ALA A 29 2.17 -13.08 -7.32
CA ALA A 29 3.08 -14.05 -6.72
C ALA A 29 4.38 -13.39 -6.24
N GLY A 30 5.00 -13.92 -5.18
CA GLY A 30 6.26 -13.38 -4.69
C GLY A 30 6.15 -11.97 -4.07
N THR A 31 4.94 -11.45 -3.87
CA THR A 31 4.74 -10.14 -3.24
C THR A 31 4.97 -10.24 -1.73
N THR A 32 5.66 -9.28 -1.14
CA THR A 32 5.94 -9.22 0.29
C THR A 32 5.37 -7.97 0.90
N PHE A 33 4.53 -8.11 1.93
CA PHE A 33 4.14 -7.02 2.80
C PHE A 33 4.89 -7.15 4.12
N THR A 34 5.71 -6.15 4.42
CA THR A 34 6.45 -6.04 5.68
C THR A 34 5.61 -5.32 6.73
N ASP A 35 5.85 -5.61 8.01
CA ASP A 35 5.12 -5.02 9.13
C ASP A 35 6.02 -4.32 10.15
N PHE A 36 7.33 -4.55 10.15
CA PHE A 36 8.25 -4.04 11.17
C PHE A 36 9.13 -2.89 10.68
N ASN A 37 9.20 -1.81 11.47
CA ASN A 37 10.13 -0.72 11.26
C ASN A 37 11.44 -0.96 12.02
N VAL A 38 12.44 -1.54 11.34
CA VAL A 38 13.73 -1.95 11.93
C VAL A 38 14.51 -0.77 12.52
N LEU A 39 14.46 0.40 11.89
CA LEU A 39 15.17 1.61 12.33
C LEU A 39 14.19 2.61 12.94
N SER A 40 13.35 2.12 13.85
CA SER A 40 12.43 2.93 14.64
C SER A 40 13.18 3.62 15.78
N GLY A 41 13.98 4.62 15.41
CA GLY A 41 14.62 5.53 16.36
C GLY A 41 14.42 6.95 15.89
N SER A 42 14.08 7.84 16.80
CA SER A 42 14.22 9.28 16.61
C SER A 42 15.71 9.58 16.47
N LEU A 43 16.27 9.40 15.28
CA LEU A 43 17.50 10.06 14.93
C LEU A 43 17.12 11.52 14.68
N GLU A 44 17.03 12.29 15.77
CA GLU A 44 17.22 13.74 15.71
C GLU A 44 18.67 13.97 15.30
N ILE A 45 18.96 13.82 14.02
CA ILE A 45 20.15 14.44 13.44
C ILE A 45 19.76 15.89 13.25
N GLU A 46 20.28 16.75 14.12
CA GLU A 46 20.15 18.20 14.01
C GLU A 46 20.43 18.64 12.56
N GLY A 47 19.40 19.16 11.88
CA GLY A 47 19.57 19.90 10.63
C GLY A 47 19.27 19.19 9.31
N GLU A 48 19.02 17.87 9.26
CA GLU A 48 18.71 17.18 7.99
C GLU A 48 17.31 16.55 7.95
N GLN A 49 16.40 17.17 7.19
CA GLN A 49 15.06 16.63 6.88
C GLN A 49 15.09 15.52 5.82
N HIS A 50 16.09 14.63 5.80
CA HIS A 50 16.05 13.47 4.92
C HIS A 50 15.22 12.36 5.58
N ALA A 51 13.90 12.50 5.43
CA ALA A 51 12.91 11.48 5.73
C ALA A 51 13.16 10.25 4.85
N SER A 52 14.01 9.32 5.30
CA SER A 52 14.08 8.02 4.67
C SER A 52 12.74 7.33 4.85
N ALA A 53 12.14 6.88 3.75
CA ALA A 53 10.94 6.03 3.79
C ALA A 53 11.23 4.64 4.36
N ILE A 54 12.51 4.38 4.68
CA ILE A 54 13.06 3.14 5.23
C ILE A 54 13.88 3.54 6.47
N GLY A 55 13.21 3.64 7.62
CA GLY A 55 13.88 3.92 8.89
C GLY A 55 14.03 5.40 9.26
N GLY A 56 13.91 5.70 10.55
CA GLY A 56 14.19 7.02 11.15
C GLY A 56 12.96 7.83 11.55
N LYS A 57 11.76 7.46 11.11
CA LYS A 57 10.50 8.09 11.54
C LYS A 57 9.52 7.06 12.13
N PRO A 58 8.71 7.43 13.15
CA PRO A 58 7.60 6.61 13.62
C PRO A 58 6.67 6.22 12.47
N LEU A 59 6.03 5.05 12.57
CA LEU A 59 5.02 4.66 11.59
C LEU A 59 3.87 5.65 11.62
N GLN A 60 3.45 6.08 10.43
CA GLN A 60 2.37 7.05 10.26
C GLN A 60 1.27 6.48 9.37
N THR A 61 0.02 6.75 9.72
CA THR A 61 -1.17 6.34 8.97
C THR A 61 -2.15 7.47 8.80
N LEU A 62 -3.06 7.35 7.84
CA LEU A 62 -4.12 8.33 7.64
C LEU A 62 -5.18 8.19 8.74
N ASN A 63 -5.48 9.29 9.44
CA ASN A 63 -6.61 9.36 10.35
C ASN A 63 -7.94 9.61 9.61
N ILE A 64 -9.04 9.70 10.35
CA ILE A 64 -10.40 9.93 9.79
C ILE A 64 -10.53 11.24 8.98
N LYS A 65 -9.60 12.20 9.15
CA LYS A 65 -9.56 13.47 8.41
C LYS A 65 -8.64 13.40 7.18
N GLY A 66 -8.04 12.24 6.92
CA GLY A 66 -7.07 12.05 5.84
C GLY A 66 -5.69 12.66 6.13
N GLN A 67 -5.35 12.90 7.39
CA GLN A 67 -4.05 13.44 7.79
C GLN A 67 -3.14 12.31 8.26
N LEU A 68 -1.85 12.35 7.89
CA LEU A 68 -0.86 11.41 8.41
C LEU A 68 -0.59 11.71 9.88
N GLU A 69 -0.77 10.69 10.73
CA GLU A 69 -0.58 10.76 12.17
C GLU A 69 0.27 9.58 12.64
N GLU A 70 1.11 9.81 13.64
CA GLU A 70 1.96 8.78 14.22
C GLU A 70 1.14 7.75 14.98
N THR A 71 1.49 6.48 14.82
CA THR A 71 0.71 5.37 15.42
C THR A 71 1.24 4.94 16.78
N ASN A 72 2.44 5.39 17.17
CA ASN A 72 3.19 4.86 18.33
C ASN A 72 3.45 3.34 18.27
N LEU A 73 3.33 2.73 17.10
CA LEU A 73 3.57 1.30 16.89
C LEU A 73 4.90 1.07 16.17
N LEU A 74 5.65 0.05 16.61
CA LEU A 74 6.83 -0.46 15.92
C LEU A 74 6.48 -1.44 14.80
N ILE A 75 5.31 -2.08 14.95
CA ILE A 75 4.79 -3.10 14.06
C ILE A 75 3.42 -2.66 13.55
N LEU A 76 3.28 -2.47 12.24
CA LEU A 76 2.03 -2.19 11.57
C LEU A 76 2.09 -2.62 10.10
N GLY A 77 1.24 -3.57 9.71
CA GLY A 77 1.15 -4.00 8.32
C GLY A 77 0.51 -2.96 7.40
N GLY A 78 0.44 -3.28 6.11
CA GLY A 78 -0.22 -2.45 5.11
C GLY A 78 -1.72 -2.71 4.97
N CYS A 79 -2.41 -1.82 4.27
CA CYS A 79 -3.78 -2.07 3.83
C CYS A 79 -3.93 -1.89 2.32
N VAL A 80 -4.73 -2.78 1.72
CA VAL A 80 -5.11 -2.74 0.32
C VAL A 80 -6.62 -2.55 0.26
N GLY A 81 -7.07 -1.59 -0.54
CA GLY A 81 -8.47 -1.32 -0.79
C GLY A 81 -9.17 -2.44 -1.54
N HIS A 82 -10.40 -2.15 -1.95
CA HIS A 82 -11.23 -3.08 -2.70
C HIS A 82 -10.88 -3.06 -4.18
N HIS A 83 -11.07 -4.20 -4.85
CA HIS A 83 -10.95 -4.31 -6.30
C HIS A 83 -9.58 -3.82 -6.80
N CYS A 84 -8.51 -4.22 -6.13
CA CYS A 84 -7.14 -3.92 -6.55
C CYS A 84 -6.52 -5.08 -7.35
N ARG A 85 -5.54 -4.77 -8.21
CA ARG A 85 -4.71 -5.77 -8.91
C ARG A 85 -3.25 -5.44 -8.72
N LEU A 86 -2.58 -6.15 -7.82
CA LEU A 86 -1.15 -5.99 -7.59
C LEU A 86 -0.40 -7.07 -8.34
N SER A 87 0.56 -6.69 -9.19
CA SER A 87 1.38 -7.66 -9.93
C SER A 87 2.33 -8.43 -9.01
N SER A 88 2.99 -9.44 -9.55
CA SER A 88 4.00 -10.22 -8.85
C SER A 88 5.23 -9.40 -8.45
N GLY A 89 5.86 -9.76 -7.33
CA GLY A 89 7.19 -9.28 -6.93
C GLY A 89 7.25 -7.92 -6.22
N LEU A 90 6.11 -7.35 -5.83
CA LEU A 90 6.07 -6.09 -5.06
C LEU A 90 6.61 -6.29 -3.63
N ILE A 91 7.25 -5.26 -3.09
CA ILE A 91 7.65 -5.17 -1.68
C ILE A 91 6.95 -3.96 -1.08
N VAL A 92 5.95 -4.21 -0.24
CA VAL A 92 5.15 -3.18 0.42
C VAL A 92 5.68 -2.93 1.83
N TYR A 93 6.08 -1.69 2.08
CA TYR A 93 6.63 -1.27 3.36
C TYR A 93 5.55 -1.20 4.44
N PRO A 94 5.92 -1.14 5.72
CA PRO A 94 4.95 -1.09 6.81
C PRO A 94 4.07 0.15 6.73
N ALA A 95 2.85 0.06 7.26
CA ALA A 95 1.90 1.18 7.36
C ALA A 95 1.61 1.87 6.01
N ARG A 96 1.61 1.14 4.89
CA ARG A 96 1.25 1.68 3.56
C ARG A 96 -0.18 1.33 3.19
N THR A 97 -0.87 2.30 2.62
CA THR A 97 -2.22 2.16 2.07
C THR A 97 -2.17 2.15 0.56
N ILE A 98 -2.74 1.13 -0.06
CA ILE A 98 -3.05 1.09 -1.49
C ILE A 98 -4.55 1.30 -1.61
N GLU A 99 -4.96 2.38 -2.25
CA GLU A 99 -6.37 2.74 -2.43
C GLU A 99 -7.13 1.70 -3.27
N SER A 100 -8.45 1.64 -3.12
CA SER A 100 -9.33 0.83 -3.95
C SER A 100 -9.19 1.15 -5.45
N ASP A 101 -9.53 0.18 -6.30
CA ASP A 101 -9.43 0.26 -7.76
C ASP A 101 -8.02 0.50 -8.32
N VAL A 102 -6.98 0.32 -7.49
CA VAL A 102 -5.59 0.45 -7.93
C VAL A 102 -5.11 -0.84 -8.57
N VAL A 103 -4.66 -0.72 -9.80
CA VAL A 103 -3.75 -1.63 -10.49
C VAL A 103 -2.31 -1.15 -10.29
N LEU A 104 -1.43 -2.01 -9.81
CA LEU A 104 -0.04 -1.70 -9.51
C LEU A 104 0.90 -2.74 -10.13
N LEU A 105 1.86 -2.28 -10.93
CA LEU A 105 2.86 -3.08 -11.60
C LEU A 105 4.23 -2.92 -10.91
N ALA A 106 4.91 -4.03 -10.67
CA ALA A 106 6.27 -4.09 -10.15
C ALA A 106 7.28 -3.77 -11.26
N THR A 107 7.35 -2.51 -11.66
CA THR A 107 8.43 -2.01 -12.52
C THR A 107 9.71 -1.80 -11.71
N GLN A 108 10.84 -1.61 -12.39
CA GLN A 108 12.14 -1.39 -11.71
C GLN A 108 12.08 -0.24 -10.68
N ASP A 109 11.35 0.83 -11.00
CA ASP A 109 11.24 2.01 -10.13
C ASP A 109 10.11 1.90 -9.09
N ARG A 110 9.22 0.91 -9.21
CA ARG A 110 7.98 0.81 -8.41
C ARG A 110 7.81 -0.52 -7.68
N GLN A 111 8.81 -1.38 -7.75
CA GLN A 111 8.84 -2.64 -7.01
C GLN A 111 8.69 -2.41 -5.50
N HIS A 112 9.27 -1.33 -4.97
CA HIS A 112 9.26 -1.00 -3.55
C HIS A 112 8.20 0.07 -3.26
N VAL A 113 7.10 -0.32 -2.62
CA VAL A 113 6.01 0.57 -2.24
C VAL A 113 6.32 1.20 -0.90
N THR A 114 6.99 2.35 -0.93
CA THR A 114 7.46 3.10 0.25
C THR A 114 6.49 4.21 0.70
N ARG A 115 5.47 4.50 -0.11
CA ARG A 115 4.45 5.52 0.15
C ARG A 115 3.05 4.96 -0.16
N ASN A 116 2.03 5.61 0.39
CA ASN A 116 0.66 5.29 0.03
C ASN A 116 0.45 5.48 -1.48
N VAL A 117 -0.39 4.64 -2.07
CA VAL A 117 -0.71 4.67 -3.50
C VAL A 117 -2.18 5.04 -3.65
N VAL A 118 -2.43 6.15 -4.35
CA VAL A 118 -3.79 6.62 -4.65
C VAL A 118 -4.23 6.18 -6.05
N TYR A 119 -5.54 6.20 -6.29
CA TYR A 119 -6.15 5.78 -7.56
C TYR A 119 -5.54 6.46 -8.79
N GLU A 120 -5.26 7.77 -8.71
CA GLU A 120 -4.68 8.54 -9.81
C GLU A 120 -3.28 8.05 -10.22
N GLN A 121 -2.58 7.37 -9.32
CA GLN A 121 -1.27 6.80 -9.58
C GLN A 121 -1.33 5.38 -10.14
N SER A 122 -2.51 4.84 -10.45
CA SER A 122 -2.63 3.46 -10.92
C SER A 122 -2.09 3.26 -12.33
N ASP A 123 -1.37 2.15 -12.56
CA ASP A 123 -0.69 1.90 -13.83
C ASP A 123 -1.65 1.60 -15.00
N HIS A 124 -2.89 1.20 -14.72
CA HIS A 124 -3.88 0.95 -15.78
C HIS A 124 -4.28 2.21 -16.56
N HIS A 125 -4.09 3.40 -15.99
CA HIS A 125 -4.39 4.68 -16.68
C HIS A 125 -3.64 4.81 -18.00
N ALA A 126 -2.38 4.39 -18.05
CA ALA A 126 -1.57 4.39 -19.26
C ALA A 126 -2.03 3.36 -20.31
N HIS A 127 -2.87 2.40 -19.91
CA HIS A 127 -3.31 1.27 -20.73
C HIS A 127 -4.82 1.23 -20.94
N ARG A 128 -5.55 2.31 -20.65
CA ARG A 128 -7.02 2.36 -20.61
C ARG A 128 -7.72 1.83 -21.87
N VAL A 129 -7.11 1.98 -23.06
CA VAL A 129 -7.65 1.46 -24.33
C VAL A 129 -7.58 -0.06 -24.40
N ARG A 130 -6.49 -0.68 -23.92
CA ARG A 130 -6.24 -2.12 -23.99
C ARG A 130 -6.71 -2.87 -22.75
N TYR A 131 -6.72 -2.19 -21.61
CA TYR A 131 -7.08 -2.73 -20.31
C TYR A 131 -8.11 -1.79 -19.65
N PRO A 132 -9.38 -1.84 -20.08
CA PRO A 132 -10.44 -1.10 -19.42
C PRO A 132 -10.64 -1.68 -18.01
N TYR A 133 -10.31 -0.89 -17.00
CA TYR A 133 -10.47 -1.25 -15.59
C TYR A 133 -11.46 -0.27 -14.94
N PRO A 134 -12.64 -0.72 -14.48
CA PRO A 134 -13.65 0.18 -13.93
C PRO A 134 -13.26 0.67 -12.54
N ARG A 135 -13.66 1.92 -12.22
CA ARG A 135 -13.60 2.46 -10.86
C ARG A 135 -14.91 2.10 -10.15
N LEU A 136 -14.87 1.19 -9.19
CA LEU A 136 -16.04 0.69 -8.46
C LEU A 136 -16.21 1.34 -7.08
N TYR A 137 -15.15 1.92 -6.54
CA TYR A 137 -15.07 2.52 -5.21
C TYR A 137 -14.55 3.97 -5.32
N PRO A 138 -15.32 4.88 -5.95
CA PRO A 138 -14.98 6.30 -5.98
C PRO A 138 -14.99 6.88 -4.56
N ARG A 139 -14.22 7.96 -4.35
CA ARG A 139 -14.27 8.71 -3.10
C ARG A 139 -15.62 9.44 -3.03
N THR A 140 -16.11 9.70 -1.83
CA THR A 140 -17.42 10.35 -1.61
C THR A 140 -17.58 11.72 -2.30
N LYS A 141 -16.48 12.40 -2.64
CA LYS A 141 -16.49 13.68 -3.37
C LYS A 141 -16.50 13.54 -4.89
N GLU A 142 -16.37 12.32 -5.43
CA GLU A 142 -16.31 12.02 -6.86
C GLU A 142 -17.60 11.36 -7.36
N GLU A 143 -18.53 11.03 -6.46
CA GLU A 143 -19.91 10.68 -6.78
C GLU A 143 -20.67 11.98 -7.13
N SER A 144 -20.55 12.44 -8.38
CA SER A 144 -21.24 13.63 -8.91
C SER A 144 -21.78 13.34 -10.31
#